data_AF-A0A2V3TYA2-F1
#
_entry.id   AF-A0A2V3TYA2-F1
#
_cell.length_a   1.000
_cell.length_b   1.000
_cell.length_c   1.000
_cell.angle_alpha   90.00
_cell.angle_beta   90.00
_cell.angle_gamma   90.00
#
_symmetry.space_group_name_H-M   'P 1'
#
loop_
_entity.id
_entity.type
_entity.pdbx_description
1 polymer ?
#
loop_
_entity_poly.entity_id
_entity_poly.type
_entity_poly.pdbx_seq_one_letter_code
_entity_poly.pdbx_strand_id
1 'polypeptide(L)'
;MKRTPIDPTFSVAGQPSLEEIAALGREGVALLINNRPDGEEPDQPGAAAERAAAEEAGLAYLDLPVTGPTLTREAVERFHAAVEGARGPVVAHCRSGTRSLTLWAIGEVLAGRLRRDEVAALGARHGYDLSGAERWLAANAG
;
A
#
# COMPACT_ATOMS: atom_id res chain seq x y z
N MET A 1 -1.59 6.51 13.75
CA MET A 1 -1.37 5.11 13.34
C MET A 1 0.10 4.75 13.40
N LYS A 2 0.44 3.48 13.67
CA LYS A 2 1.81 3.00 13.52
C LYS A 2 2.09 2.73 12.04
N ARG A 3 2.97 3.54 11.44
CA ARG A 3 3.51 3.31 10.09
C ARG A 3 4.77 2.45 10.15
N THR A 4 4.96 1.63 9.13
CA THR A 4 6.23 0.98 8.81
C THR A 4 6.85 1.71 7.61
N PRO A 5 7.88 2.54 7.81
CA PRO A 5 8.61 3.16 6.71
C PRO A 5 9.32 2.07 5.90
N ILE A 6 9.18 2.14 4.58
CA ILE A 6 9.82 1.20 3.64
C ILE A 6 10.97 1.91 2.92
N ASP A 7 10.74 3.16 2.50
CA ASP A 7 11.75 4.07 1.98
C ASP A 7 11.48 5.52 2.47
N PRO A 8 12.30 6.52 2.10
CA PRO A 8 12.12 7.91 2.57
C PRO A 8 10.77 8.56 2.24
N THR A 9 10.09 8.08 1.20
CA THR A 9 8.85 8.65 0.64
C THR A 9 7.66 7.72 0.70
N PHE A 10 7.84 6.45 1.07
CA PHE A 10 6.78 5.45 1.11
C PHE A 10 6.73 4.70 2.44
N SER A 11 5.53 4.55 2.99
CA SER A 11 5.26 3.79 4.19
C SER A 11 4.01 2.92 4.04
N VAL A 12 3.97 1.81 4.76
CA VAL A 12 2.77 0.97 4.87
C VAL A 12 2.18 1.02 6.28
N ALA A 13 0.88 0.76 6.40
CA ALA A 13 0.20 0.68 7.69
C ALA A 13 -0.93 -0.37 7.69
N GLY A 14 -1.37 -0.75 8.89
CA GLY A 14 -2.67 -1.39 9.08
C GLY A 14 -3.82 -0.40 8.87
N GLN A 15 -5.05 -0.83 9.15
CA GLN A 15 -6.25 -0.01 9.00
C GLN A 15 -6.12 1.30 9.81
N PRO A 16 -6.15 2.49 9.18
CA PRO A 16 -6.22 3.74 9.91
C PRO A 16 -7.64 4.01 10.41
N SER A 17 -7.74 4.73 11.52
CA SER A 17 -8.97 5.45 11.88
C SER A 17 -9.11 6.74 11.08
N LEU A 18 -10.32 7.33 11.07
CA LEU A 18 -10.55 8.62 10.39
C LEU A 18 -9.73 9.77 11.01
N GLU A 19 -9.52 9.75 12.32
CA GLU A 19 -8.65 10.71 13.01
C GLU A 19 -7.19 10.57 12.58
N GLU A 20 -6.74 9.34 12.39
CA GLU A 20 -5.39 9.07 11.91
C GLU A 20 -5.20 9.55 10.46
N ILE A 21 -6.21 9.40 9.60
CA ILE A 21 -6.21 9.98 8.25
C ILE A 21 -6.08 11.50 8.32
N ALA A 22 -6.85 12.17 9.19
CA ALA A 22 -6.73 13.62 9.41
C ALA A 22 -5.33 14.05 9.90
N ALA A 23 -4.65 13.21 10.69
CA ALA A 23 -3.28 13.45 11.10
C ALA A 23 -2.28 13.38 9.93
N LEU A 24 -2.48 12.49 8.95
CA LEU A 24 -1.59 12.36 7.79
C LEU A 24 -1.50 13.65 6.97
N GLY A 25 -2.61 14.36 6.79
CA GLY A 25 -2.61 15.66 6.10
C GLY A 25 -1.71 16.69 6.79
N ARG A 26 -1.74 16.74 8.13
CA ARG A 26 -0.88 17.62 8.93
C ARG A 26 0.59 17.24 8.88
N GLU A 27 0.88 15.97 8.61
CA GLU A 27 2.24 15.46 8.42
C GLU A 27 2.77 15.67 6.99
N GLY A 28 1.97 16.25 6.09
CA GLY A 28 2.36 16.52 4.71
C GLY A 28 2.39 15.29 3.83
N VAL A 29 1.71 14.20 4.22
CA VAL A 29 1.44 13.08 3.31
C VAL A 29 0.68 13.62 2.10
N ALA A 30 1.03 13.17 0.91
CA ALA A 30 0.41 13.62 -0.33
C ALA A 30 -0.69 12.66 -0.82
N LEU A 31 -0.53 11.35 -0.56
CA LEU A 31 -1.42 10.31 -1.06
C LEU A 31 -1.65 9.21 -0.03
N LEU A 32 -2.92 8.87 0.20
CA LEU A 32 -3.35 7.67 0.91
C LEU A 32 -3.87 6.63 -0.10
N ILE A 33 -3.33 5.42 -0.07
CA ILE A 33 -3.76 4.30 -0.93
C ILE A 33 -4.42 3.23 -0.06
N ASN A 34 -5.68 2.90 -0.35
CA ASN A 34 -6.41 1.81 0.30
C ASN A 34 -6.32 0.54 -0.56
N ASN A 35 -5.72 -0.51 -0.01
CA ASN A 35 -5.58 -1.83 -0.63
C ASN A 35 -6.48 -2.90 0.01
N ARG A 36 -7.48 -2.48 0.80
CA ARG A 36 -8.42 -3.35 1.51
C ARG A 36 -9.81 -3.23 0.89
N PRO A 37 -10.40 -4.32 0.38
CA PRO A 37 -11.82 -4.35 0.02
C PRO A 37 -12.71 -3.94 1.20
N ASP A 38 -13.81 -3.27 0.91
CA ASP A 38 -14.83 -2.96 1.92
C ASP A 38 -15.51 -4.22 2.45
N GLY A 39 -15.94 -4.16 3.70
CA GLY A 39 -16.70 -5.23 4.36
C GLY A 39 -15.87 -6.44 4.76
N GLU A 40 -14.54 -6.32 4.90
CA GLU A 40 -13.72 -7.39 5.49
C GLU A 40 -14.02 -7.57 6.99
N GLU A 41 -14.33 -6.49 7.71
CA GLU A 41 -14.68 -6.52 9.14
C GLU A 41 -15.81 -5.53 9.45
N PRO A 42 -16.67 -5.78 10.47
CA PRO A 42 -17.81 -4.92 10.81
C PRO A 42 -17.43 -3.49 11.21
N ASP A 43 -16.24 -3.30 11.78
CA ASP A 43 -15.73 -2.02 12.27
C ASP A 43 -14.85 -1.29 11.23
N GLN A 44 -14.75 -1.83 10.01
CA GLN A 44 -14.03 -1.19 8.92
C GLN A 44 -14.71 0.15 8.56
N PRO A 45 -13.97 1.28 8.54
CA PRO A 45 -14.54 2.58 8.16
C PRO A 45 -15.13 2.60 6.75
N GLY A 46 -14.44 1.91 5.82
CA GLY A 46 -14.85 1.76 4.43
C GLY A 46 -14.31 2.88 3.53
N ALA A 47 -14.10 2.57 2.26
CA ALA A 47 -13.41 3.44 1.31
C ALA A 47 -14.11 4.81 1.13
N ALA A 48 -15.45 4.86 1.25
CA ALA A 48 -16.19 6.11 1.17
C ALA A 48 -15.89 7.06 2.34
N ALA A 49 -15.85 6.55 3.58
CA ALA A 49 -15.56 7.35 4.76
C ALA A 49 -14.07 7.78 4.79
N GLU A 50 -13.18 6.87 4.42
CA GLU A 50 -11.74 7.15 4.34
C GLU A 50 -11.42 8.21 3.27
N ARG A 51 -12.07 8.13 2.10
CA ARG A 51 -11.96 9.14 1.05
C ARG A 51 -12.38 10.51 1.55
N ALA A 52 -13.54 10.61 2.19
CA ALA A 52 -14.04 11.89 2.72
C ALA A 52 -13.06 12.49 3.75
N ALA A 53 -12.55 11.68 4.68
CA ALA A 53 -11.55 12.13 5.64
C ALA A 53 -10.22 12.53 4.99
N ALA A 54 -9.80 11.83 3.94
CA ALA A 54 -8.60 12.17 3.19
C ALA A 54 -8.74 13.52 2.46
N GLU A 55 -9.86 13.72 1.77
CA GLU A 55 -10.17 14.98 1.07
C GLU A 55 -10.24 16.17 2.04
N GLU A 56 -10.88 16.01 3.20
CA GLU A 56 -10.92 17.04 4.26
C GLU A 56 -9.53 17.37 4.80
N ALA A 57 -8.65 16.37 4.89
CA ALA A 57 -7.27 16.54 5.32
C ALA A 57 -6.31 17.07 4.22
N GLY A 58 -6.82 17.32 3.00
CA GLY A 58 -6.01 17.77 1.86
C GLY A 58 -5.13 16.68 1.23
N LEU A 59 -5.46 15.41 1.46
CA LEU A 59 -4.79 14.24 0.91
C LEU A 59 -5.43 13.81 -0.41
N ALA A 60 -4.61 13.42 -1.39
CA ALA A 60 -5.13 12.58 -2.47
C ALA A 60 -5.50 11.20 -1.89
N TYR A 61 -6.54 10.58 -2.46
CA TYR A 61 -6.99 9.25 -2.06
C TYR A 61 -7.13 8.32 -3.26
N LEU A 62 -6.53 7.13 -3.16
CA LEU A 62 -6.64 6.07 -4.15
C LEU A 62 -7.25 4.83 -3.53
N ASP A 63 -8.45 4.49 -3.99
CA ASP A 63 -9.08 3.19 -3.73
C ASP A 63 -8.59 2.16 -4.77
N LEU A 64 -7.82 1.17 -4.31
CA LEU A 64 -7.25 0.10 -5.13
C LEU A 64 -7.26 -1.22 -4.33
N PRO A 65 -8.46 -1.79 -4.06
CA PRO A 65 -8.59 -2.96 -3.22
C PRO A 65 -8.04 -4.20 -3.92
N VAL A 66 -7.22 -4.98 -3.20
CA VAL A 66 -6.65 -6.22 -3.72
C VAL A 66 -6.79 -7.37 -2.72
N THR A 67 -6.84 -8.57 -3.28
CA THR A 67 -6.79 -9.87 -2.59
C THR A 67 -5.76 -10.73 -3.31
N GLY A 68 -5.40 -11.89 -2.74
CA GLY A 68 -4.53 -12.85 -3.45
C GLY A 68 -5.04 -13.18 -4.86
N PRO A 69 -6.32 -13.57 -5.03
CA PRO A 69 -6.89 -13.85 -6.36
C PRO A 69 -7.00 -12.65 -7.30
N THR A 70 -7.15 -11.43 -6.78
CA THR A 70 -7.34 -10.22 -7.60
C THR A 70 -6.06 -9.42 -7.84
N LEU A 71 -4.91 -9.91 -7.37
CA LEU A 71 -3.62 -9.25 -7.59
C LEU A 71 -3.13 -9.50 -9.02
N THR A 72 -3.36 -8.52 -9.90
CA THR A 72 -2.98 -8.55 -11.31
C THR A 72 -1.78 -7.65 -11.59
N ARG A 73 -1.14 -7.84 -12.75
CA ARG A 73 -0.07 -6.94 -13.23
C ARG A 73 -0.55 -5.50 -13.34
N GLU A 74 -1.76 -5.31 -13.87
CA GLU A 74 -2.39 -3.98 -13.98
C GLU A 74 -2.57 -3.32 -12.61
N ALA A 75 -3.00 -4.07 -11.59
CA ALA A 75 -3.13 -3.53 -10.24
C ALA A 75 -1.77 -3.11 -9.65
N VAL A 76 -0.72 -3.89 -9.90
CA VAL A 76 0.65 -3.55 -9.49
C VAL A 76 1.12 -2.28 -10.21
N GLU A 77 0.94 -2.20 -11.53
CA GLU A 77 1.36 -1.05 -12.33
C GLU A 77 0.60 0.22 -11.95
N ARG A 78 -0.72 0.13 -11.69
CA ARG A 78 -1.53 1.25 -11.21
C ARG A 78 -1.10 1.71 -9.82
N PHE A 79 -0.80 0.78 -8.91
CA PHE A 79 -0.27 1.10 -7.59
C PHE A 79 1.08 1.82 -7.70
N HIS A 80 2.00 1.24 -8.48
CA HIS A 80 3.36 1.74 -8.64
C HIS A 80 3.38 3.13 -9.28
N ALA A 81 2.61 3.33 -10.36
CA ALA A 81 2.46 4.64 -10.99
C ALA A 81 1.89 5.71 -10.05
N ALA A 82 0.98 5.33 -9.14
CA ALA A 82 0.43 6.26 -8.15
C ALA A 82 1.49 6.67 -7.11
N VAL A 83 2.34 5.73 -6.69
CA VAL A 83 3.46 6.02 -5.77
C VAL A 83 4.48 6.94 -6.44
N GLU A 84 4.93 6.60 -7.67
CA GLU A 84 5.92 7.41 -8.42
C GLU A 84 5.39 8.80 -8.81
N GLY A 85 4.09 8.92 -9.07
CA GLY A 85 3.45 10.18 -9.46
C GLY A 85 3.15 11.12 -8.29
N ALA A 86 3.27 10.65 -7.05
CA ALA A 86 2.97 11.46 -5.88
C ALA A 86 4.02 12.55 -5.66
N ARG A 87 3.57 13.77 -5.36
CA ARG A 87 4.45 14.94 -5.10
C ARG A 87 4.82 15.11 -3.63
N GLY A 88 4.89 14.01 -2.90
CA GLY A 88 5.18 13.97 -1.47
C GLY A 88 5.02 12.56 -0.90
N PRO A 89 5.18 12.38 0.44
CA PRO A 89 5.12 11.08 1.08
C PRO A 89 3.80 10.35 0.79
N VAL A 90 3.90 9.05 0.53
CA VAL A 90 2.76 8.17 0.27
C VAL A 90 2.60 7.20 1.43
N VAL A 91 1.35 7.01 1.85
CA VAL A 91 1.00 5.94 2.77
C VAL A 91 0.03 5.00 2.10
N ALA A 92 0.37 3.71 2.05
CA ALA A 92 -0.55 2.67 1.63
C ALA A 92 -0.98 1.82 2.82
N HIS A 93 -2.25 1.44 2.89
CA HIS A 93 -2.75 0.59 3.96
C HIS A 93 -3.61 -0.54 3.44
N CYS A 94 -3.73 -1.58 4.28
CA CYS A 94 -4.80 -2.55 4.14
C CYS A 94 -5.27 -2.97 5.55
N ARG A 95 -5.61 -4.23 5.80
CA ARG A 95 -5.88 -4.70 7.16
C ARG A 95 -4.62 -4.63 8.05
N SER A 96 -3.50 -5.15 7.56
CA SER A 96 -2.23 -5.28 8.30
C SER A 96 -1.05 -4.56 7.65
N GLY A 97 -1.21 -4.03 6.43
CA GLY A 97 -0.14 -3.47 5.60
C GLY A 97 0.52 -4.47 4.64
N THR A 98 0.30 -5.78 4.79
CA THR A 98 0.97 -6.81 3.99
C THR A 98 0.66 -6.69 2.49
N ARG A 99 -0.59 -6.42 2.11
CA ARG A 99 -0.99 -6.27 0.69
C ARG A 99 -0.33 -5.05 0.03
N SER A 100 -0.24 -3.95 0.78
CA SER A 100 0.40 -2.72 0.32
C SER A 100 1.89 -2.94 0.09
N LEU A 101 2.59 -3.61 1.01
CA LEU A 101 4.00 -3.94 0.83
C LEU A 101 4.21 -4.97 -0.29
N THR A 102 3.28 -5.91 -0.46
CA THR A 102 3.29 -6.88 -1.59
C THR A 102 3.23 -6.15 -2.93
N LEU A 103 2.26 -5.24 -3.12
CA LEU A 103 2.13 -4.47 -4.36
C LEU A 103 3.38 -3.63 -4.63
N TRP A 104 3.89 -2.93 -3.61
CA TRP A 104 5.10 -2.12 -3.72
C TRP A 104 6.31 -2.97 -4.12
N ALA A 105 6.58 -4.08 -3.41
CA ALA A 105 7.74 -4.92 -3.67
C ALA A 105 7.70 -5.56 -5.07
N ILE A 106 6.52 -5.99 -5.55
CA ILE A 106 6.38 -6.49 -6.91
C ILE A 106 6.65 -5.36 -7.92
N GLY A 107 6.09 -4.16 -7.70
CA GLY A 107 6.35 -3.00 -8.55
C GLY A 107 7.83 -2.65 -8.64
N GLU A 108 8.54 -2.61 -7.52
CA GLU A 108 9.98 -2.34 -7.49
C GLU A 108 10.80 -3.41 -8.23
N VAL A 109 10.40 -4.67 -8.16
CA VAL A 109 11.03 -5.74 -8.94
C VAL A 109 10.79 -5.58 -10.42
N LEU A 110 9.55 -5.27 -10.83
CA LEU A 110 9.20 -5.05 -12.24
C LEU A 110 9.89 -3.80 -12.81
N ALA A 111 10.12 -2.78 -11.98
CA ALA A 111 10.89 -1.58 -12.33
C ALA A 111 12.41 -1.80 -12.30
N GLY A 112 12.90 -2.98 -11.88
CA GLY A 112 14.33 -3.30 -11.80
C GLY A 112 15.08 -2.63 -10.64
N ARG A 113 14.36 -2.11 -9.64
CA ARG A 113 14.93 -1.40 -8.46
C ARG A 113 15.10 -2.30 -7.24
N LEU A 114 14.42 -3.45 -7.22
CA LEU A 114 14.59 -4.49 -6.22
C LEU A 114 14.87 -5.82 -6.95
N ARG A 115 15.83 -6.62 -6.49
CA ARG A 115 16.03 -7.96 -7.07
C ARG A 115 15.00 -8.93 -6.50
N ARG A 116 14.58 -9.91 -7.31
CA ARG A 116 13.59 -10.93 -6.91
C ARG A 116 14.00 -11.68 -5.65
N ASP A 117 15.29 -11.99 -5.50
CA ASP A 117 15.86 -12.71 -4.36
C ASP A 117 15.94 -11.87 -3.07
N GLU A 118 15.68 -10.57 -3.14
CA GLU A 118 15.68 -9.67 -1.98
C GLU A 118 14.30 -9.47 -1.36
N VAL A 119 13.23 -9.92 -2.02
CA VAL A 119 11.84 -9.69 -1.60
C VAL A 119 11.55 -10.30 -0.23
N ALA A 120 11.93 -11.55 0.02
CA ALA A 120 11.75 -12.17 1.33
C ALA A 120 12.53 -11.44 2.44
N ALA A 121 13.78 -11.05 2.15
CA ALA A 121 14.62 -10.31 3.10
C ALA A 121 14.03 -8.94 3.43
N LEU A 122 13.47 -8.24 2.44
CA LEU A 122 12.73 -6.99 2.66
C LEU A 122 11.56 -7.20 3.60
N GLY A 123 10.69 -8.19 3.34
CA GLY A 123 9.56 -8.50 4.19
C GLY A 123 10.00 -8.76 5.63
N ALA A 124 10.96 -9.66 5.81
CA ALA A 124 11.47 -10.05 7.13
C ALA A 124 12.02 -8.86 7.93
N ARG A 125 12.77 -7.94 7.30
CA ARG A 125 13.29 -6.72 7.96
C ARG A 125 12.20 -5.85 8.56
N HIS A 126 11.01 -5.85 7.96
CA HIS A 126 9.88 -5.03 8.40
C HIS A 126 8.79 -5.83 9.13
N GLY A 127 9.01 -7.14 9.37
CA GLY A 127 8.05 -8.01 10.05
C GLY A 127 6.86 -8.46 9.19
N TYR A 128 7.02 -8.52 7.87
CA TYR A 128 6.01 -8.97 6.92
C TYR A 128 6.42 -10.27 6.23
N ASP A 129 5.47 -11.18 6.04
CA ASP A 129 5.63 -12.32 5.12
C ASP A 129 5.27 -11.87 3.69
N LEU A 130 6.26 -11.90 2.80
CA LEU A 130 6.11 -11.58 1.37
C LEU A 130 6.20 -12.81 0.46
N SER A 131 6.02 -14.02 1.00
CA SER A 131 6.02 -15.25 0.20
C SER A 131 4.97 -15.23 -0.92
N GLY A 132 3.86 -14.51 -0.73
CA GLY A 132 2.86 -14.28 -1.77
C GLY A 132 3.39 -13.46 -2.94
N ALA A 133 4.23 -12.45 -2.66
CA ALA A 133 4.88 -11.62 -3.67
C ALA A 133 5.85 -12.46 -4.52
N GLU A 134 6.66 -13.30 -3.88
CA GLU A 134 7.61 -14.19 -4.56
C GLU A 134 6.89 -15.19 -5.48
N ARG A 135 5.83 -15.83 -4.99
CA ARG A 135 5.00 -16.73 -5.80
C ARG A 135 4.39 -16.01 -7.00
N TRP A 136 3.91 -14.79 -6.79
CA TRP A 136 3.34 -14.00 -7.88
C TRP A 136 4.39 -13.65 -8.93
N LEU A 137 5.58 -13.18 -8.52
CA LEU A 137 6.68 -12.85 -9.41
C LEU A 137 7.17 -14.06 -10.21
N ALA A 138 7.26 -15.24 -9.57
CA ALA A 138 7.63 -16.48 -10.25
C ALA A 138 6.62 -16.86 -11.36
N ALA A 139 5.34 -16.59 -11.15
CA ALA A 139 4.29 -16.91 -12.11
C ALA A 139 4.07 -15.85 -13.20
N ASN A 140 4.45 -14.58 -12.97
CA ASN A 140 4.01 -13.45 -13.80
C ASN A 140 5.13 -12.53 -14.31
N ALA A 141 6.36 -12.63 -13.81
CA ALA A 141 7.46 -11.74 -14.19
C ALA A 141 8.40 -12.34 -15.25
N GLY A 142 7.83 -13.12 -16.17
CA GLY A 142 8.49 -13.58 -17.41
C GLY A 142 8.36 -12.57 -18.52
#